data_AF-A0A266LPP3-F1
#
_entry.id   AF-A0A266LPP3-F1
#
_cell.length_a   1.000
_cell.length_b   1.000
_cell.length_c   1.000
_cell.angle_alpha   90.00
_cell.angle_beta   90.00
_cell.angle_gamma   90.00
#
_symmetry.space_group_name_H-M   'P 1'
#
loop_
_entity.id
_entity.type
_entity.pdbx_description
1 polymer ?
#
loop_
_entity_poly.entity_id
_entity_poly.type
_entity_poly.pdbx_seq_one_letter_code
_entity_poly.pdbx_strand_id
1 'polypeptide(L)'
;MPVLESPFAELRLIRQPEQQNEPLQAFDAADEYLLNHLAEQALPANSRVLVLNDSFGALAISLVGTMQVTSSSDSFLAIQALEKNLVRNGHAYDAVTIIPASEPLVGPFDCVLVRVPKTLALLEEQLIRLQVQLAPGAQVIAGAMVKHLPRAAGDLLERYIGPMHASLAVKKARLLIATAQGLGPFTSPYPTRYKLDRPAIELLNHANVFCREDLDIGTRAFLPHLPKNLGSARVADLGCGNGVLAIASALNNPQAHYTLVDESFMAVQSARENWHAALGDREVTVRADDGLASQAPDSLDVVLCNPPFHQQQVVGDFLAWRMFQQAREALVVGGALYIVGNRHLGYHSKLAKLFRGVEQVAATPKFVILKARK
;
A
#
# COMPACT_ATOMS: atom_id res chain seq x y z
N MET A 1 -26.19 2.90 0.65
CA MET A 1 -24.82 2.93 0.10
C MET A 1 -24.79 3.94 -1.02
N PRO A 2 -23.75 4.79 -1.10
CA PRO A 2 -23.58 5.69 -2.24
C PRO A 2 -23.48 4.88 -3.54
N VAL A 3 -24.04 5.43 -4.61
CA VAL A 3 -24.01 4.88 -5.96
C VAL A 3 -23.15 5.81 -6.81
N LEU A 4 -22.14 5.26 -7.49
CA LEU A 4 -21.36 5.98 -8.47
C LEU A 4 -22.12 5.93 -9.80
N GLU A 5 -22.59 7.08 -10.26
CA GLU A 5 -23.17 7.23 -11.59
C GLU A 5 -22.12 7.87 -12.50
N SER A 6 -21.81 7.18 -13.60
CA SER A 6 -20.86 7.64 -14.61
C SER A 6 -21.43 7.41 -16.02
N PRO A 7 -20.87 8.02 -17.07
CA PRO A 7 -21.30 7.76 -18.45
C PRO A 7 -21.19 6.30 -18.89
N PHE A 8 -20.40 5.48 -18.17
CA PHE A 8 -20.16 4.08 -18.50
C PHE A 8 -20.96 3.08 -17.66
N ALA A 9 -21.26 3.41 -16.39
CA ALA A 9 -21.90 2.50 -15.46
C ALA A 9 -22.55 3.19 -14.25
N GLU A 10 -23.51 2.50 -13.64
CA GLU A 10 -24.04 2.75 -12.29
C GLU A 10 -23.50 1.68 -11.33
N LEU A 11 -22.66 2.06 -10.35
CA LEU A 11 -21.96 1.11 -9.48
C LEU A 11 -22.30 1.30 -7.99
N ARG A 12 -22.47 0.18 -7.30
CA ARG A 12 -22.60 0.10 -5.83
C ARG A 12 -21.29 -0.38 -5.25
N LEU A 13 -20.50 0.54 -4.72
CA LEU A 13 -19.14 0.27 -4.24
C LEU A 13 -19.07 0.24 -2.71
N ILE A 14 -18.32 -0.72 -2.17
CA ILE A 14 -17.92 -0.79 -0.77
C ILE A 14 -16.44 -0.40 -0.61
N ARG A 15 -16.10 0.08 0.58
CA ARG A 15 -14.70 0.25 1.00
C ARG A 15 -14.17 -1.07 1.57
N GLN A 16 -12.87 -1.28 1.43
CA GLN A 16 -12.14 -2.39 2.04
C GLN A 16 -11.10 -1.83 3.03
N PRO A 17 -11.02 -2.37 4.26
CA PRO A 17 -11.96 -3.31 4.87
C PRO A 17 -13.35 -2.70 5.10
N GLU A 18 -14.38 -3.55 5.02
CA GLU A 18 -15.75 -3.13 5.35
C GLU A 18 -15.86 -2.79 6.84
N GLN A 19 -16.51 -1.66 7.12
CA GLN A 19 -16.76 -1.19 8.48
C GLN A 19 -18.24 -0.94 8.70
N GLN A 20 -18.73 -1.26 9.91
CA GLN A 20 -20.05 -0.84 10.33
C GLN A 20 -20.08 0.68 10.47
N ASN A 21 -21.11 1.32 9.91
CA ASN A 21 -21.30 2.78 9.96
C ASN A 21 -20.14 3.59 9.34
N GLU A 22 -19.52 3.07 8.27
CA GLU A 22 -18.45 3.74 7.53
C GLU A 22 -18.90 5.14 7.03
N PRO A 23 -18.30 6.23 7.54
CA PRO A 23 -18.65 7.59 7.09
C PRO A 23 -18.03 7.96 5.74
N LEU A 24 -16.99 7.24 5.28
CA LEU A 24 -16.29 7.53 4.03
C LEU A 24 -16.90 6.76 2.85
N GLN A 25 -16.74 7.31 1.65
CA GLN A 25 -17.21 6.68 0.41
C GLN A 25 -16.09 5.90 -0.29
N ALA A 26 -16.47 4.97 -1.16
CA ALA A 26 -15.55 4.16 -1.97
C ALA A 26 -15.09 4.86 -3.26
N PHE A 27 -15.56 6.07 -3.50
CA PHE A 27 -15.17 6.93 -4.61
C PHE A 27 -15.32 8.38 -4.17
N ASP A 28 -14.71 9.29 -4.91
CA ASP A 28 -14.91 10.74 -4.76
C ASP A 28 -15.10 11.44 -6.11
N ALA A 29 -15.26 12.76 -6.06
CA ALA A 29 -15.52 13.57 -7.24
C ALA A 29 -14.42 13.50 -8.29
N ALA A 30 -13.19 13.12 -7.92
CA ALA A 30 -12.11 12.99 -8.88
C ALA A 30 -12.19 11.66 -9.65
N ASP A 31 -12.80 10.61 -9.09
CA ASP A 31 -13.13 9.39 -9.84
C ASP A 31 -14.20 9.68 -10.91
N GLU A 32 -15.29 10.36 -10.50
CA GLU A 32 -16.33 10.84 -11.42
C GLU A 32 -15.76 11.71 -12.53
N TYR A 33 -14.84 12.63 -12.19
CA TYR A 33 -14.27 13.55 -13.16
C TYR A 33 -13.38 12.84 -14.18
N LEU A 34 -12.60 11.85 -13.77
CA LEU A 34 -11.81 11.02 -14.69
C LEU A 34 -12.70 10.28 -15.69
N LEU A 35 -13.80 9.66 -15.22
CA LEU A 35 -14.74 8.94 -16.09
C LEU A 35 -15.48 9.88 -17.05
N ASN A 36 -15.96 11.03 -16.57
CA ASN A 36 -16.62 12.00 -17.44
C ASN A 36 -15.66 12.52 -18.53
N HIS A 37 -14.43 12.85 -18.18
CA HIS A 37 -13.44 13.31 -19.15
C HIS A 37 -13.07 12.22 -20.15
N LEU A 38 -12.92 10.96 -19.72
CA LEU A 38 -12.66 9.86 -20.63
C LEU A 38 -13.81 9.66 -21.64
N ALA A 39 -15.06 9.82 -21.20
CA ALA A 39 -16.21 9.72 -22.09
C ALA A 39 -16.21 10.81 -23.19
N GLU A 40 -15.75 12.03 -22.85
CA GLU A 40 -15.60 13.14 -23.81
C GLU A 40 -14.54 12.84 -24.89
N GLN A 41 -13.55 12.00 -24.61
CA GLN A 41 -12.50 11.64 -25.57
C GLN A 41 -12.98 10.67 -26.66
N ALA A 42 -14.13 10.00 -26.44
CA ALA A 42 -14.74 9.07 -27.39
C ALA A 42 -13.74 8.04 -27.96
N LEU A 43 -12.93 7.43 -27.08
CA LEU A 43 -11.97 6.39 -27.47
C LEU A 43 -12.68 5.24 -28.20
N PRO A 44 -12.04 4.60 -29.20
CA PRO A 44 -12.60 3.45 -29.88
C PRO A 44 -12.98 2.33 -28.90
N ALA A 45 -14.04 1.59 -29.24
CA ALA A 45 -14.41 0.40 -28.48
C ALA A 45 -13.23 -0.58 -28.38
N ASN A 46 -13.08 -1.23 -27.22
CA ASN A 46 -11.95 -2.13 -26.92
C ASN A 46 -10.57 -1.46 -26.84
N SER A 47 -10.48 -0.14 -26.69
CA SER A 47 -9.21 0.52 -26.36
C SER A 47 -8.62 -0.05 -25.07
N ARG A 48 -7.29 -0.14 -25.01
CA ARG A 48 -6.53 -0.64 -23.86
C ARG A 48 -6.33 0.49 -22.86
N VAL A 49 -7.03 0.41 -21.74
CA VAL A 49 -6.97 1.41 -20.67
C VAL A 49 -6.24 0.84 -19.46
N LEU A 50 -5.18 1.53 -19.04
CA LEU A 50 -4.53 1.25 -17.77
C LEU A 50 -5.08 2.17 -16.69
N VAL A 51 -5.45 1.59 -15.56
CA VAL A 51 -5.92 2.31 -14.37
C VAL A 51 -4.88 2.15 -13.27
N LEU A 52 -4.35 3.26 -12.78
CA LEU A 52 -3.35 3.30 -11.71
C LEU A 52 -3.95 3.82 -10.41
N ASN A 53 -3.67 3.10 -9.32
CA ASN A 53 -4.02 3.46 -7.94
C ASN A 53 -5.53 3.60 -7.68
N ASP A 54 -6.36 2.86 -8.41
CA ASP A 54 -7.80 2.77 -8.12
C ASP A 54 -8.00 2.07 -6.77
N SER A 55 -8.52 2.81 -5.80
CA SER A 55 -8.55 2.39 -4.41
C SER A 55 -9.62 1.34 -4.12
N PHE A 56 -10.72 1.36 -4.87
CA PHE A 56 -11.87 0.49 -4.62
C PHE A 56 -12.53 -0.06 -5.90
N GLY A 57 -11.89 0.15 -7.06
CA GLY A 57 -12.40 -0.33 -8.36
C GLY A 57 -13.36 0.64 -9.05
N ALA A 58 -13.46 1.89 -8.59
CA ALA A 58 -14.41 2.87 -9.12
C ALA A 58 -14.18 3.15 -10.62
N LEU A 59 -12.92 3.23 -11.04
CA LEU A 59 -12.56 3.49 -12.42
C LEU A 59 -12.55 2.21 -13.24
N ALA A 60 -11.89 1.17 -12.73
CA ALA A 60 -11.67 -0.06 -13.48
C ALA A 60 -13.00 -0.78 -13.77
N ILE A 61 -13.90 -0.86 -12.79
CA ILE A 61 -15.20 -1.54 -12.94
C ILE A 61 -16.11 -0.78 -13.91
N SER A 62 -16.11 0.55 -13.86
CA SER A 62 -16.94 1.37 -14.76
C SER A 62 -16.63 1.11 -16.23
N LEU A 63 -15.42 0.68 -16.57
CA LEU A 63 -14.98 0.47 -17.94
C LEU A 63 -15.14 -0.99 -18.43
N VAL A 64 -15.57 -1.90 -17.54
CA VAL A 64 -15.80 -3.30 -17.92
C VAL A 64 -16.89 -3.40 -18.99
N GLY A 65 -16.61 -4.17 -20.04
CA GLY A 65 -17.54 -4.37 -21.16
C GLY A 65 -17.49 -3.28 -22.24
N THR A 66 -16.79 -2.16 -22.00
CA THR A 66 -16.58 -1.11 -23.01
C THR A 66 -15.13 -1.03 -23.49
N MET A 67 -14.18 -1.31 -22.59
CA MET A 67 -12.73 -1.21 -22.83
C MET A 67 -11.98 -2.46 -22.36
N GLN A 68 -10.74 -2.63 -22.82
CA GLN A 68 -9.81 -3.62 -22.27
C GLN A 68 -9.07 -3.00 -21.09
N VAL A 69 -9.47 -3.37 -19.86
CA VAL A 69 -9.01 -2.70 -18.64
C VAL A 69 -7.92 -3.52 -17.96
N THR A 70 -6.79 -2.86 -17.67
CA THR A 70 -5.77 -3.34 -16.74
C THR A 70 -5.73 -2.41 -15.53
N SER A 71 -5.78 -2.96 -14.32
CA SER A 71 -5.64 -2.20 -13.07
C SER A 71 -4.30 -2.52 -12.42
N SER A 72 -3.57 -1.50 -11.99
CA SER A 72 -2.33 -1.65 -11.26
C SER A 72 -2.30 -0.81 -10.00
N SER A 73 -1.95 -1.45 -8.89
CA SER A 73 -1.94 -0.84 -7.55
C SER A 73 -0.80 -1.40 -6.71
N ASP A 74 -0.26 -0.56 -5.84
CA ASP A 74 0.66 -1.00 -4.80
C ASP A 74 -0.06 -1.56 -3.57
N SER A 75 -1.39 -1.45 -3.46
CA SER A 75 -2.16 -1.91 -2.30
C SER A 75 -2.88 -3.22 -2.56
N PHE A 76 -2.59 -4.24 -1.75
CA PHE A 76 -3.33 -5.49 -1.68
C PHE A 76 -4.80 -5.27 -1.32
N LEU A 77 -5.09 -4.33 -0.42
CA LEU A 77 -6.47 -3.99 -0.04
C LEU A 77 -7.27 -3.40 -1.20
N ALA A 78 -6.62 -2.61 -2.06
CA ALA A 78 -7.26 -2.07 -3.26
C ALA A 78 -7.61 -3.17 -4.28
N ILE A 79 -6.74 -4.16 -4.44
CA ILE A 79 -7.01 -5.35 -5.27
C ILE A 79 -8.20 -6.14 -4.70
N GLN A 80 -8.19 -6.44 -3.40
CA GLN A 80 -9.33 -7.10 -2.75
C GLN A 80 -10.63 -6.30 -2.89
N ALA A 81 -10.56 -4.97 -2.80
CA ALA A 81 -11.72 -4.11 -2.98
C ALA A 81 -12.27 -4.20 -4.41
N LEU A 82 -11.40 -4.16 -5.41
CA LEU A 82 -11.76 -4.32 -6.82
C LEU A 82 -12.45 -5.66 -7.06
N GLU A 83 -11.88 -6.77 -6.60
CA GLU A 83 -12.46 -8.12 -6.76
C GLU A 83 -13.85 -8.22 -6.11
N LYS A 84 -13.99 -7.73 -4.88
CA LYS A 84 -15.28 -7.73 -4.17
C LYS A 84 -16.32 -6.86 -4.88
N ASN A 85 -15.91 -5.68 -5.34
CA ASN A 85 -16.82 -4.75 -6.02
C ASN A 85 -17.18 -5.22 -7.43
N LEU A 86 -16.32 -5.96 -8.13
CA LEU A 86 -16.66 -6.63 -9.40
C LEU A 86 -17.82 -7.59 -9.21
N VAL A 87 -17.67 -8.54 -8.28
CA VAL A 87 -18.71 -9.54 -7.96
C VAL A 87 -20.00 -8.87 -7.50
N ARG A 88 -19.89 -7.83 -6.66
CA ARG A 88 -21.05 -7.09 -6.15
C ARG A 88 -21.84 -6.37 -7.24
N ASN A 89 -21.20 -5.99 -8.33
CA ASN A 89 -21.83 -5.33 -9.48
C ASN A 89 -22.12 -6.31 -10.64
N GLY A 90 -22.11 -7.62 -10.37
CA GLY A 90 -22.53 -8.65 -11.33
C GLY A 90 -21.48 -9.01 -12.38
N HIS A 91 -20.22 -8.62 -12.18
CA HIS A 91 -19.11 -9.00 -13.04
C HIS A 91 -18.39 -10.24 -12.49
N ALA A 92 -17.66 -10.95 -13.37
CA ALA A 92 -16.74 -11.99 -12.94
C ALA A 92 -15.61 -11.40 -12.08
N TYR A 93 -15.12 -12.15 -11.10
CA TYR A 93 -14.08 -11.68 -10.18
C TYR A 93 -12.76 -11.33 -10.88
N ASP A 94 -12.53 -11.91 -12.06
CA ASP A 94 -11.36 -11.76 -12.93
C ASP A 94 -11.64 -10.93 -14.20
N ALA A 95 -12.77 -10.20 -14.25
CA ALA A 95 -13.16 -9.40 -15.42
C ALA A 95 -12.20 -8.23 -15.73
N VAL A 96 -11.30 -7.90 -14.80
CA VAL A 96 -10.25 -6.89 -14.97
C VAL A 96 -8.90 -7.58 -14.77
N THR A 97 -7.95 -7.36 -15.69
CA THR A 97 -6.57 -7.82 -15.48
C THR A 97 -5.91 -6.99 -14.39
N ILE A 98 -5.38 -7.65 -13.36
CA ILE A 98 -4.73 -6.98 -12.22
C ILE A 98 -3.23 -7.23 -12.26
N ILE A 99 -2.43 -6.17 -12.18
CA ILE A 99 -0.97 -6.22 -12.14
C ILE A 99 -0.50 -5.50 -10.87
N PRO A 100 0.13 -6.17 -9.90
CA PRO A 100 0.73 -5.49 -8.76
C PRO A 100 1.74 -4.42 -9.21
N ALA A 101 1.83 -3.30 -8.48
CA ALA A 101 2.75 -2.22 -8.87
C ALA A 101 4.23 -2.64 -8.89
N SER A 102 4.62 -3.75 -8.27
CA SER A 102 5.96 -4.34 -8.35
C SER A 102 6.23 -5.11 -9.65
N GLU A 103 5.19 -5.48 -10.40
CA GLU A 103 5.27 -6.35 -11.59
C GLU A 103 5.23 -5.54 -12.89
N PRO A 104 5.97 -5.92 -13.94
CA PRO A 104 6.09 -5.15 -15.19
C PRO A 104 4.75 -4.97 -15.90
N LEU A 105 4.55 -3.78 -16.47
CA LEU A 105 3.41 -3.46 -17.32
C LEU A 105 3.65 -3.94 -18.75
N VAL A 106 2.57 -4.33 -19.44
CA VAL A 106 2.61 -4.78 -20.84
C VAL A 106 1.57 -4.01 -21.65
N GLY A 107 2.03 -3.01 -22.40
CA GLY A 107 1.24 -2.16 -23.30
C GLY A 107 1.20 -2.68 -24.75
N PRO A 108 1.04 -1.80 -25.76
CA PRO A 108 0.75 -0.37 -25.59
C PRO A 108 -0.65 -0.11 -25.01
N PHE A 109 -0.78 0.94 -24.20
CA PHE A 109 -2.04 1.46 -23.68
C PHE A 109 -2.45 2.71 -24.47
N ASP A 110 -3.73 2.77 -24.85
CA ASP A 110 -4.31 3.90 -25.60
C ASP A 110 -4.62 5.08 -24.68
N CYS A 111 -4.90 4.79 -23.40
CA CYS A 111 -5.13 5.79 -22.36
C CYS A 111 -4.71 5.26 -20.99
N VAL A 112 -4.24 6.15 -20.12
CA VAL A 112 -3.92 5.83 -18.72
C VAL A 112 -4.67 6.77 -17.79
N LEU A 113 -5.48 6.20 -16.90
CA LEU A 113 -6.11 6.94 -15.80
C LEU A 113 -5.27 6.76 -14.54
N VAL A 114 -4.94 7.87 -13.88
CA VAL A 114 -4.14 7.85 -12.65
C VAL A 114 -4.91 8.51 -11.52
N ARG A 115 -5.18 7.77 -10.45
CA ARG A 115 -5.47 8.38 -9.16
C ARG A 115 -4.15 8.83 -8.57
N VAL A 116 -3.96 10.13 -8.39
CA VAL A 116 -2.68 10.67 -7.92
C VAL A 116 -2.38 10.06 -6.54
N PRO A 117 -1.29 9.30 -6.39
CA PRO A 117 -0.98 8.64 -5.14
C PRO A 117 -0.59 9.65 -4.06
N LYS A 118 -0.58 9.20 -2.80
CA LYS A 118 -0.18 10.05 -1.65
C LYS A 118 1.29 10.46 -1.71
N THR A 119 2.13 9.67 -2.37
CA THR A 119 3.58 9.89 -2.47
C THR A 119 3.95 10.27 -3.90
N LEU A 120 4.74 11.34 -4.05
CA LEU A 120 5.28 11.73 -5.36
C LEU A 120 6.21 10.68 -5.95
N ALA A 121 6.93 9.94 -5.10
CA ALA A 121 7.82 8.88 -5.52
C ALA A 121 7.10 7.75 -6.27
N LEU A 122 5.96 7.29 -5.75
CA LEU A 122 5.16 6.29 -6.45
C LEU A 122 4.67 6.81 -7.81
N LEU A 123 4.22 8.07 -7.87
CA LEU A 123 3.80 8.68 -9.14
C LEU A 123 4.97 8.72 -10.13
N GLU A 124 6.14 9.20 -9.71
CA GLU A 124 7.34 9.28 -10.55
C GLU A 124 7.74 7.91 -11.09
N GLU A 125 7.82 6.90 -10.23
CA GLU A 125 8.12 5.52 -10.63
C GLU A 125 7.11 4.99 -11.66
N GLN A 126 5.82 5.22 -11.42
CA GLN A 126 4.76 4.81 -12.34
C GLN A 126 4.90 5.50 -13.70
N LEU A 127 5.11 6.81 -13.74
CA LEU A 127 5.27 7.56 -15.00
C LEU A 127 6.51 7.11 -15.78
N ILE A 128 7.63 6.86 -15.10
CA ILE A 128 8.85 6.32 -15.73
C ILE A 128 8.58 4.95 -16.36
N ARG A 129 7.80 4.09 -15.70
CA ARG A 129 7.48 2.76 -16.23
C ARG A 129 6.50 2.78 -17.41
N LEU A 130 5.78 3.87 -17.63
CA LEU A 130 4.86 4.03 -18.77
C LEU A 130 5.55 4.32 -20.10
N GLN A 131 6.80 4.80 -20.11
CA GLN A 131 7.45 5.35 -21.31
C GLN A 131 7.34 4.48 -22.58
N VAL A 132 7.60 3.19 -22.46
CA VAL A 132 7.56 2.23 -23.60
C VAL A 132 6.22 1.48 -23.69
N GLN A 133 5.28 1.81 -22.81
CA GLN A 133 4.00 1.13 -22.67
C GLN A 133 2.83 1.99 -23.19
N LEU A 134 3.09 3.19 -23.71
CA LEU A 134 2.06 4.09 -24.24
C LEU A 134 1.97 3.99 -25.76
N ALA A 135 0.75 3.96 -26.30
CA ALA A 135 0.53 4.15 -27.73
C ALA A 135 0.93 5.57 -28.15
N PRO A 136 1.31 5.80 -29.42
CA PRO A 136 1.59 7.14 -29.93
C PRO A 136 0.40 8.09 -29.73
N GLY A 137 0.63 9.22 -29.06
CA GLY A 137 -0.42 10.19 -28.76
C GLY A 137 -1.36 9.80 -27.62
N ALA A 138 -1.13 8.67 -26.93
CA ALA A 138 -1.91 8.28 -25.76
C ALA A 138 -1.90 9.39 -24.69
N GLN A 139 -3.01 9.51 -23.97
CA GLN A 139 -3.14 10.46 -22.87
C GLN A 139 -2.95 9.79 -21.52
N VAL A 140 -2.21 10.47 -20.64
CA VAL A 140 -2.10 10.14 -19.22
C VAL A 140 -2.87 11.20 -18.45
N ILE A 141 -3.98 10.79 -17.84
CA ILE A 141 -4.95 11.66 -17.19
C ILE A 141 -4.91 11.37 -15.70
N ALA A 142 -4.32 12.28 -14.92
CA ALA A 142 -4.17 12.15 -13.49
C ALA A 142 -5.21 12.99 -12.75
N GLY A 143 -6.03 12.36 -11.90
CA GLY A 143 -7.10 13.01 -11.14
C GLY A 143 -6.90 12.90 -9.63
N ALA A 144 -7.20 13.99 -8.92
CA ALA A 144 -7.31 14.00 -7.47
C ALA A 144 -8.19 15.15 -6.96
N MET A 145 -8.62 15.04 -5.70
CA MET A 145 -9.15 16.18 -4.96
C MET A 145 -8.05 17.25 -4.82
N VAL A 146 -8.38 18.52 -5.07
CA VAL A 146 -7.42 19.66 -5.11
C VAL A 146 -6.59 19.75 -3.83
N LYS A 147 -7.18 19.47 -2.66
CA LYS A 147 -6.46 19.46 -1.37
C LYS A 147 -5.39 18.36 -1.25
N HIS A 148 -5.43 17.36 -2.13
CA HIS A 148 -4.53 16.21 -2.16
C HIS A 148 -3.64 16.20 -3.40
N LEU A 149 -3.83 17.13 -4.34
CA LEU A 149 -3.04 17.21 -5.55
C LEU A 149 -1.71 17.94 -5.26
N PRO A 150 -0.56 17.24 -5.28
CA PRO A 150 0.73 17.88 -5.07
C PRO A 150 1.07 18.76 -6.26
N ARG A 151 1.68 19.93 -6.02
CA ARG A 151 2.06 20.86 -7.10
C ARG A 151 3.00 20.21 -8.12
N ALA A 152 3.98 19.45 -7.64
CA ALA A 152 4.97 18.79 -8.48
C ALA A 152 4.43 17.63 -9.33
N ALA A 153 3.17 17.19 -9.14
CA ALA A 153 2.60 16.11 -9.95
C ALA A 153 2.51 16.50 -11.43
N GLY A 154 2.21 17.77 -11.72
CA GLY A 154 2.22 18.31 -13.08
C GLY A 154 3.62 18.28 -13.69
N ASP A 155 4.62 18.74 -12.95
CA ASP A 155 6.02 18.77 -13.40
C ASP A 155 6.53 17.37 -13.75
N LEU A 156 6.14 16.34 -12.98
CA LEU A 156 6.48 14.94 -13.27
C LEU A 156 5.81 14.43 -14.56
N LEU A 157 4.53 14.73 -14.76
CA LEU A 157 3.80 14.38 -15.99
C LEU A 157 4.46 15.04 -17.21
N GLU A 158 4.77 16.34 -17.12
CA GLU A 158 5.42 17.08 -18.19
C GLU A 158 6.80 16.51 -18.52
N ARG A 159 7.58 16.17 -17.49
CA ARG A 159 8.93 15.61 -17.63
C ARG A 159 8.95 14.22 -18.26
N TYR A 160 8.09 13.31 -17.81
CA TYR A 160 8.18 11.89 -18.15
C TYR A 160 7.23 11.44 -19.27
N ILE A 161 6.15 12.17 -19.53
CA ILE A 161 5.15 11.82 -20.54
C ILE A 161 5.18 12.78 -21.74
N GLY A 162 5.06 14.08 -21.48
CA GLY A 162 4.98 15.12 -22.51
C GLY A 162 4.09 16.30 -22.11
N PRO A 163 3.76 17.22 -23.04
CA PRO A 163 3.06 18.46 -22.75
C PRO A 163 1.81 18.23 -21.89
N MET A 164 1.75 18.98 -20.79
CA MET A 164 0.74 18.81 -19.76
C MET A 164 -0.07 20.09 -19.59
N HIS A 165 -1.37 19.95 -19.38
CA HIS A 165 -2.23 21.03 -18.94
C HIS A 165 -3.15 20.58 -17.81
N ALA A 166 -3.57 21.53 -16.98
CA ALA A 166 -4.51 21.29 -15.90
C ALA A 166 -5.94 21.67 -16.31
N SER A 167 -6.92 20.87 -15.90
CA SER A 167 -8.33 21.19 -16.08
C SER A 167 -8.81 22.26 -15.09
N LEU A 168 -10.01 22.80 -15.36
CA LEU A 168 -10.76 23.55 -14.35
C LEU A 168 -11.07 22.65 -13.15
N ALA A 169 -11.23 23.24 -11.97
CA ALA A 169 -11.62 22.48 -10.79
C ALA A 169 -13.14 22.22 -10.82
N VAL A 170 -13.55 20.96 -10.64
CA VAL A 170 -14.96 20.53 -10.62
C VAL A 170 -15.20 19.78 -9.32
N LYS A 171 -16.20 20.19 -8.51
CA LYS A 171 -16.50 19.57 -7.19
C LYS A 171 -15.26 19.40 -6.29
N LYS A 172 -14.31 20.35 -6.35
CA LYS A 172 -12.99 20.32 -5.66
C LYS A 172 -12.05 19.20 -6.14
N ALA A 173 -12.32 18.55 -7.26
CA ALA A 173 -11.42 17.70 -8.01
C ALA A 173 -10.76 18.48 -9.17
N ARG A 174 -9.59 18.02 -9.63
CA ARG A 174 -8.89 18.57 -10.78
C ARG A 174 -8.16 17.44 -11.52
N LEU A 175 -8.08 17.57 -12.85
CA LEU A 175 -7.32 16.68 -13.72
C LEU A 175 -6.04 17.37 -14.20
N LEU A 176 -4.97 16.58 -14.34
CA LEU A 176 -3.74 16.92 -15.05
C LEU A 176 -3.65 15.99 -16.25
N ILE A 177 -3.55 16.54 -17.45
CA ILE A 177 -3.64 15.77 -18.69
C ILE A 177 -2.35 15.97 -19.47
N ALA A 178 -1.60 14.88 -19.68
CA ALA A 178 -0.37 14.87 -20.47
C ALA A 178 -0.52 13.98 -21.70
N THR A 179 0.07 14.40 -22.81
CA THR A 179 0.06 13.63 -24.07
C THR A 179 1.44 13.03 -24.34
N ALA A 180 1.48 11.73 -24.58
CA ALA A 180 2.71 10.99 -24.78
C ALA A 180 3.49 11.48 -26.02
N GLN A 181 4.77 11.84 -25.82
CA GLN A 181 5.68 12.27 -26.89
C GLN A 181 6.92 11.36 -27.09
N GLY A 182 7.05 10.28 -26.31
CA GLY A 182 8.21 9.39 -26.42
C GLY A 182 9.53 10.05 -26.02
N LEU A 183 9.53 10.81 -24.91
CA LEU A 183 10.68 11.58 -24.41
C LEU A 183 11.85 10.75 -23.84
N GLY A 184 11.69 9.42 -23.76
CA GLY A 184 12.58 8.48 -23.08
C GLY A 184 13.80 7.98 -23.88
N PRO A 185 14.73 7.22 -23.24
CA PRO A 185 14.53 6.53 -21.97
C PRO A 185 15.00 7.30 -20.72
N PHE A 186 14.16 7.33 -19.68
CA PHE A 186 14.50 7.75 -18.32
C PHE A 186 14.79 6.55 -17.43
N THR A 187 15.77 6.70 -16.53
CA THR A 187 16.09 5.73 -15.47
C THR A 187 15.38 6.12 -14.18
N SER A 188 14.80 5.13 -13.49
CA SER A 188 14.20 5.37 -12.18
C SER A 188 15.25 5.73 -11.12
N PRO A 189 14.98 6.73 -10.25
CA PRO A 189 15.79 6.97 -9.06
C PRO A 189 15.51 5.95 -7.93
N TYR A 190 14.53 5.06 -8.12
CA TYR A 190 14.16 4.01 -7.20
C TYR A 190 14.76 2.66 -7.64
N PRO A 191 15.11 1.79 -6.69
CA PRO A 191 14.91 1.95 -5.25
C PRO A 191 15.99 2.81 -4.56
N THR A 192 15.63 3.50 -3.48
CA THR A 192 16.57 4.26 -2.64
C THR A 192 17.26 3.34 -1.65
N ARG A 193 18.41 3.76 -1.09
CA ARG A 193 19.18 2.97 -0.12
C ARG A 193 19.62 3.82 1.06
N TYR A 194 19.62 3.25 2.26
CA TYR A 194 20.27 3.83 3.44
C TYR A 194 20.96 2.75 4.27
N LYS A 195 21.92 3.16 5.10
CA LYS A 195 22.68 2.25 5.97
C LYS A 195 22.30 2.43 7.43
N LEU A 196 22.31 1.32 8.16
CA LEU A 196 22.21 1.28 9.61
C LEU A 196 23.55 0.87 10.20
N ASP A 197 23.92 1.46 11.33
CA ASP A 197 25.12 1.07 12.06
C ASP A 197 24.88 -0.12 12.99
N ARG A 198 23.66 -0.24 13.53
CA ARG A 198 23.28 -1.24 14.54
C ARG A 198 21.84 -1.75 14.30
N PRO A 199 21.65 -2.95 13.74
CA PRO A 199 22.68 -3.81 13.14
C PRO A 199 23.31 -3.14 11.90
N ALA A 200 24.54 -3.55 11.55
CA ALA A 200 25.25 -3.05 10.37
C ALA A 200 24.64 -3.65 9.09
N ILE A 201 23.65 -2.99 8.50
CA ILE A 201 22.94 -3.44 7.29
C ILE A 201 22.68 -2.27 6.34
N GLU A 202 22.66 -2.54 5.04
CA GLU A 202 22.12 -1.61 4.05
C GLU A 202 20.70 -2.04 3.69
N LEU A 203 19.77 -1.09 3.68
CA LEU A 203 18.37 -1.31 3.36
C LEU A 203 18.00 -0.55 2.09
N LEU A 204 17.38 -1.27 1.18
CA LEU A 204 16.78 -0.81 -0.06
C LEU A 204 15.28 -0.55 0.14
N ASN A 205 14.75 0.48 -0.52
CA ASN A 205 13.35 0.87 -0.44
C ASN A 205 12.79 1.24 -1.82
N HIS A 206 11.76 0.53 -2.27
CA HIS A 206 10.99 0.89 -3.46
C HIS A 206 10.10 2.11 -3.23
N ALA A 207 9.58 2.69 -4.31
CA ALA A 207 9.09 4.07 -4.36
C ALA A 207 8.00 4.44 -3.33
N ASN A 208 7.15 3.48 -2.97
CA ASN A 208 6.03 3.71 -2.03
C ASN A 208 6.28 3.22 -0.59
N VAL A 209 7.49 2.73 -0.28
CA VAL A 209 7.81 2.24 1.07
C VAL A 209 7.84 3.38 2.09
N PHE A 210 7.26 3.14 3.27
CA PHE A 210 7.24 4.10 4.36
C PHE A 210 8.66 4.45 4.84
N CYS A 211 8.93 5.74 5.10
CA CYS A 211 10.25 6.21 5.54
C CYS A 211 11.41 5.70 4.64
N ARG A 212 11.24 5.81 3.31
CA ARG A 212 12.21 5.29 2.31
C ARG A 212 13.63 5.89 2.36
N GLU A 213 13.78 7.10 2.91
CA GLU A 213 15.05 7.85 2.91
C GLU A 213 15.86 7.59 4.18
N ASP A 214 15.19 7.31 5.31
CA ASP A 214 15.82 7.16 6.62
C ASP A 214 15.02 6.22 7.51
N LEU A 215 15.68 5.57 8.47
CA LEU A 215 15.03 4.72 9.45
C LEU A 215 13.94 5.46 10.25
N ASP A 216 12.72 4.91 10.25
CA ASP A 216 11.63 5.41 11.10
C ASP A 216 12.08 5.53 12.56
N ILE A 217 11.73 6.65 13.21
CA ILE A 217 12.11 6.93 14.59
C ILE A 217 11.45 5.96 15.58
N GLY A 218 10.25 5.46 15.27
CA GLY A 218 9.58 4.42 16.06
C GLY A 218 10.31 3.09 15.95
N THR A 219 10.58 2.64 14.72
CA THR A 219 11.40 1.44 14.44
C THR A 219 12.76 1.53 15.14
N ARG A 220 13.46 2.67 15.04
CA ARG A 220 14.74 2.90 15.72
C ARG A 220 14.64 2.76 17.24
N ALA A 221 13.55 3.25 17.84
CA ALA A 221 13.30 3.06 19.26
C ALA A 221 12.96 1.60 19.60
N PHE A 222 12.41 0.83 18.66
CA PHE A 222 12.01 -0.56 18.88
C PHE A 222 13.17 -1.55 18.76
N LEU A 223 14.10 -1.35 17.81
CA LEU A 223 15.21 -2.26 17.51
C LEU A 223 15.99 -2.78 18.74
N PRO A 224 16.37 -1.95 19.73
CA PRO A 224 17.13 -2.43 20.90
C PRO A 224 16.35 -3.38 21.82
N HIS A 225 15.01 -3.40 21.69
CA HIS A 225 14.09 -4.08 22.58
C HIS A 225 13.37 -5.26 21.92
N LEU A 226 13.83 -5.67 20.72
CA LEU A 226 13.34 -6.88 20.07
C LEU A 226 13.63 -8.13 20.94
N PRO A 227 12.72 -9.11 20.94
CA PRO A 227 12.90 -10.32 21.73
C PRO A 227 14.12 -11.13 21.26
N LYS A 228 14.81 -11.73 22.22
CA LYS A 228 16.00 -12.57 22.02
C LYS A 228 15.73 -13.99 22.53
N ASN A 229 16.62 -14.92 22.19
CA ASN A 229 16.56 -16.32 22.61
C ASN A 229 15.24 -17.00 22.19
N LEU A 230 14.80 -16.72 20.97
CA LEU A 230 13.52 -17.23 20.45
C LEU A 230 13.52 -18.72 20.08
N GLY A 231 14.68 -19.38 20.03
CA GLY A 231 14.76 -20.77 19.58
C GLY A 231 14.14 -20.93 18.19
N SER A 232 13.28 -21.93 18.01
CA SER A 232 12.54 -22.21 16.77
C SER A 232 11.18 -21.50 16.68
N ALA A 233 11.00 -20.37 17.36
CA ALA A 233 9.74 -19.63 17.34
C ALA A 233 9.34 -19.20 15.92
N ARG A 234 8.03 -19.20 15.66
CA ARG A 234 7.40 -18.65 14.46
C ARG A 234 7.07 -17.18 14.73
N VAL A 235 7.75 -16.30 14.01
CA VAL A 235 7.69 -14.84 14.19
C VAL A 235 7.03 -14.21 12.97
N ALA A 236 6.03 -13.35 13.19
CA ALA A 236 5.53 -12.46 12.15
C ALA A 236 6.00 -11.03 12.34
N ASP A 237 6.36 -10.35 11.26
CA ASP A 237 6.54 -8.91 11.18
C ASP A 237 5.33 -8.31 10.45
N LEU A 238 4.44 -7.69 11.22
CA LEU A 238 3.12 -7.23 10.78
C LEU A 238 3.19 -5.74 10.38
N GLY A 239 3.03 -5.48 9.08
CA GLY A 239 3.36 -4.19 8.48
C GLY A 239 4.87 -4.05 8.33
N CYS A 240 5.50 -5.02 7.66
CA CYS A 240 6.95 -5.19 7.68
C CYS A 240 7.71 -4.03 7.01
N GLY A 241 7.08 -3.24 6.14
CA GLY A 241 7.74 -2.21 5.35
C GLY A 241 8.91 -2.82 4.57
N ASN A 242 10.12 -2.30 4.78
CA ASN A 242 11.34 -2.81 4.16
C ASN A 242 11.97 -4.04 4.86
N GLY A 243 11.31 -4.61 5.88
CA GLY A 243 11.71 -5.83 6.58
C GLY A 243 12.72 -5.64 7.72
N VAL A 244 13.09 -4.41 8.07
CA VAL A 244 14.14 -4.12 9.06
C VAL A 244 13.90 -4.76 10.44
N LEU A 245 12.65 -4.84 10.92
CA LEU A 245 12.34 -5.43 12.23
C LEU A 245 12.58 -6.94 12.21
N ALA A 246 12.06 -7.63 11.19
CA ALA A 246 12.33 -9.05 10.98
C ALA A 246 13.82 -9.35 10.81
N ILE A 247 14.53 -8.58 9.97
CA ILE A 247 15.97 -8.79 9.72
C ILE A 247 16.78 -8.63 11.02
N ALA A 248 16.54 -7.55 11.76
CA ALA A 248 17.23 -7.33 13.04
C ALA A 248 16.91 -8.40 14.09
N SER A 249 15.67 -8.89 14.13
CA SER A 249 15.27 -10.01 14.96
C SER A 249 15.99 -11.30 14.54
N ALA A 250 16.01 -11.60 13.24
CA ALA A 250 16.56 -12.82 12.67
C ALA A 250 18.08 -12.93 12.86
N LEU A 251 18.81 -11.81 12.80
CA LEU A 251 20.25 -11.74 13.11
C LEU A 251 20.57 -12.15 14.55
N ASN A 252 19.67 -11.90 15.50
CA ASN A 252 19.82 -12.29 16.91
C ASN A 252 19.18 -13.64 17.25
N ASN A 253 18.37 -14.20 16.35
CA ASN A 253 17.58 -15.40 16.56
C ASN A 253 17.72 -16.34 15.34
N PRO A 254 18.86 -17.03 15.18
CA PRO A 254 19.19 -17.77 13.96
C PRO A 254 18.30 -18.99 13.69
N GLN A 255 17.63 -19.53 14.71
CA GLN A 255 16.75 -20.70 14.60
C GLN A 255 15.27 -20.35 14.37
N ALA A 256 14.89 -19.07 14.52
CA ALA A 256 13.49 -18.66 14.41
C ALA A 256 13.05 -18.62 12.93
N HIS A 257 11.76 -18.86 12.70
CA HIS A 257 11.12 -18.83 11.39
C HIS A 257 10.34 -17.53 11.22
N TYR A 258 10.42 -16.91 10.04
CA TYR A 258 9.88 -15.57 9.83
C TYR A 258 8.83 -15.51 8.73
N THR A 259 7.75 -14.78 9.03
CA THR A 259 6.74 -14.34 8.06
C THR A 259 6.71 -12.81 8.07
N LEU A 260 6.99 -12.18 6.93
CA LEU A 260 6.93 -10.74 6.75
C LEU A 260 5.69 -10.43 5.92
N VAL A 261 4.84 -9.55 6.43
CA VAL A 261 3.56 -9.24 5.81
C VAL A 261 3.33 -7.74 5.77
N ASP A 262 2.93 -7.24 4.60
CA ASP A 262 2.56 -5.84 4.39
C ASP A 262 1.39 -5.75 3.41
N GLU A 263 0.65 -4.64 3.39
CA GLU A 263 -0.35 -4.45 2.33
C GLU A 263 0.30 -3.95 1.02
N SER A 264 1.50 -3.38 1.11
CA SER A 264 2.22 -2.80 -0.02
C SER A 264 3.04 -3.85 -0.76
N PHE A 265 2.83 -3.97 -2.08
CA PHE A 265 3.64 -4.86 -2.93
C PHE A 265 5.11 -4.39 -3.00
N MET A 266 5.35 -3.08 -3.05
CA MET A 266 6.69 -2.49 -3.00
C MET A 266 7.37 -2.68 -1.64
N ALA A 267 6.62 -2.68 -0.54
CA ALA A 267 7.15 -3.06 0.78
C ALA A 267 7.58 -4.53 0.79
N VAL A 268 6.72 -5.43 0.34
CA VAL A 268 7.03 -6.87 0.21
C VAL A 268 8.24 -7.12 -0.68
N GLN A 269 8.34 -6.41 -1.80
CA GLN A 269 9.51 -6.47 -2.69
C GLN A 269 10.79 -6.01 -1.96
N SER A 270 10.73 -4.86 -1.28
CA SER A 270 11.87 -4.33 -0.52
C SER A 270 12.29 -5.26 0.61
N ALA A 271 11.33 -5.79 1.37
CA ALA A 271 11.57 -6.75 2.45
C ALA A 271 12.24 -8.02 1.96
N ARG A 272 11.82 -8.55 0.81
CA ARG A 272 12.42 -9.74 0.19
C ARG A 272 13.86 -9.49 -0.24
N GLU A 273 14.12 -8.38 -0.93
CA GLU A 273 15.46 -8.00 -1.38
C GLU A 273 16.41 -7.75 -0.20
N ASN A 274 15.94 -7.03 0.83
CA ASN A 274 16.73 -6.76 2.04
C ASN A 274 16.98 -8.02 2.87
N TRP A 275 16.00 -8.90 2.97
CA TRP A 275 16.17 -10.19 3.65
C TRP A 275 17.28 -11.00 2.99
N HIS A 276 17.20 -11.17 1.67
CA HIS A 276 18.21 -11.91 0.92
C HIS A 276 19.60 -11.25 1.02
N ALA A 277 19.67 -9.92 0.94
CA ALA A 277 20.94 -9.20 1.08
C ALA A 277 21.58 -9.37 2.47
N ALA A 278 20.77 -9.43 3.54
CA ALA A 278 21.26 -9.51 4.91
C ALA A 278 21.46 -10.96 5.43
N LEU A 279 20.68 -11.91 4.93
CA LEU A 279 20.55 -13.26 5.49
C LEU A 279 20.72 -14.39 4.46
N GLY A 280 20.98 -14.07 3.19
CA GLY A 280 21.15 -15.03 2.09
C GLY A 280 19.89 -15.85 1.82
N ASP A 281 20.07 -17.14 1.53
CA ASP A 281 18.99 -18.09 1.23
C ASP A 281 18.21 -18.58 2.46
N ARG A 282 18.33 -17.90 3.61
CA ARG A 282 17.58 -18.26 4.82
C ARG A 282 16.09 -18.23 4.52
N GLU A 283 15.41 -19.33 4.84
CA GLU A 283 13.98 -19.48 4.59
C GLU A 283 13.15 -18.37 5.28
N VAL A 284 12.23 -17.79 4.52
CA VAL A 284 11.31 -16.75 4.96
C VAL A 284 10.06 -16.78 4.09
N THR A 285 8.90 -16.47 4.68
CA THR A 285 7.69 -16.16 3.93
C THR A 285 7.53 -14.65 3.84
N VAL A 286 7.48 -14.08 2.64
CA VAL A 286 7.22 -12.63 2.44
C VAL A 286 6.04 -12.48 1.51
N ARG A 287 4.93 -11.89 1.98
CA ARG A 287 3.68 -11.81 1.21
C ARG A 287 2.94 -10.49 1.42
N ALA A 288 2.20 -10.08 0.39
CA ALA A 288 1.23 -9.00 0.50
C ALA A 288 -0.08 -9.55 1.08
N ASP A 289 -0.67 -8.89 2.08
CA ASP A 289 -1.90 -9.33 2.72
C ASP A 289 -2.62 -8.20 3.49
N ASP A 290 -3.86 -8.46 3.90
CA ASP A 290 -4.62 -7.64 4.83
C ASP A 290 -4.21 -7.91 6.28
N GLY A 291 -3.05 -7.39 6.67
CA GLY A 291 -2.46 -7.65 7.98
C GLY A 291 -2.17 -9.14 8.18
N LEU A 292 -2.70 -9.77 9.23
CA LEU A 292 -2.60 -11.22 9.42
C LEU A 292 -3.89 -11.97 9.06
N ALA A 293 -4.74 -11.42 8.18
CA ALA A 293 -6.02 -12.04 7.82
C ALA A 293 -5.87 -13.46 7.22
N SER A 294 -4.83 -13.73 6.44
CA SER A 294 -4.58 -15.08 5.90
C SER A 294 -3.80 -15.99 6.85
N GLN A 295 -3.38 -15.49 8.02
CA GLN A 295 -2.58 -16.27 8.96
C GLN A 295 -3.49 -17.23 9.74
N ALA A 296 -3.10 -18.50 9.81
CA ALA A 296 -3.85 -19.49 10.57
C ALA A 296 -3.93 -19.09 12.07
N PRO A 297 -5.06 -19.32 12.75
CA PRO A 297 -5.15 -19.15 14.20
C PRO A 297 -4.11 -20.02 14.93
N ASP A 298 -3.63 -19.54 16.08
CA ASP A 298 -2.68 -20.26 16.94
C ASP A 298 -1.44 -20.83 16.21
N SER A 299 -0.91 -20.05 15.24
CA SER A 299 0.20 -20.45 14.37
C SER A 299 1.48 -19.65 14.56
N LEU A 300 1.46 -18.60 15.39
CA LEU A 300 2.61 -17.74 15.66
C LEU A 300 2.96 -17.74 17.14
N ASP A 301 4.25 -17.67 17.44
CA ASP A 301 4.75 -17.55 18.81
C ASP A 301 5.01 -16.08 19.17
N VAL A 302 5.42 -15.28 18.18
CA VAL A 302 5.73 -13.86 18.33
C VAL A 302 5.17 -13.06 17.15
N VAL A 303 4.58 -11.91 17.44
CA VAL A 303 4.27 -10.88 16.42
C VAL A 303 5.05 -9.61 16.76
N LEU A 304 5.77 -9.06 15.80
CA LEU A 304 6.42 -7.75 15.86
C LEU A 304 5.57 -6.78 15.04
N CYS A 305 5.35 -5.56 15.54
CA CYS A 305 4.51 -4.60 14.84
C CYS A 305 4.89 -3.15 15.17
N ASN A 306 5.08 -2.34 14.13
CA ASN A 306 5.11 -0.88 14.22
C ASN A 306 3.90 -0.34 13.43
N PRO A 307 2.73 -0.17 14.08
CA PRO A 307 1.52 0.24 13.39
C PRO A 307 1.68 1.61 12.70
N PRO A 308 1.08 1.82 11.52
CA PRO A 308 1.17 3.10 10.83
C PRO A 308 0.58 4.24 11.67
N PHE A 309 1.33 5.35 11.77
CA PHE A 309 0.89 6.55 12.44
C PHE A 309 0.23 7.51 11.45
N HIS A 310 -1.07 7.74 11.59
CA HIS A 310 -1.74 8.85 10.90
C HIS A 310 -2.15 9.91 11.91
N GLN A 311 -1.77 11.15 11.64
CA GLN A 311 -2.23 12.33 12.40
C GLN A 311 -3.76 12.53 12.31
N GLN A 312 -4.46 11.76 11.47
CA GLN A 312 -5.91 11.63 11.46
C GLN A 312 -6.33 10.54 12.45
N GLN A 313 -6.60 10.95 13.69
CA GLN A 313 -6.77 10.10 14.88
C GLN A 313 -7.76 8.93 14.72
N VAL A 314 -8.77 9.02 13.84
CA VAL A 314 -9.83 8.00 13.74
C VAL A 314 -9.42 6.80 12.90
N VAL A 315 -8.77 7.02 11.74
CA VAL A 315 -8.42 5.93 10.80
C VAL A 315 -7.24 5.10 11.31
N GLY A 316 -6.21 5.77 11.86
CA GLY A 316 -5.04 5.09 12.42
C GLY A 316 -5.39 4.23 13.65
N ASP A 317 -6.36 4.66 14.44
CA ASP A 317 -6.81 3.94 15.62
C ASP A 317 -7.56 2.65 15.31
N PHE A 318 -8.38 2.67 14.25
CA PHE A 318 -9.07 1.48 13.75
C PHE A 318 -8.08 0.46 13.19
N LEU A 319 -7.12 0.90 12.38
CA LEU A 319 -6.15 0.02 11.75
C LEU A 319 -5.27 -0.67 12.79
N ALA A 320 -4.72 0.09 13.75
CA ALA A 320 -3.93 -0.48 14.84
C ALA A 320 -4.76 -1.48 15.68
N TRP A 321 -6.02 -1.17 15.98
CA TRP A 321 -6.91 -2.08 16.69
C TRP A 321 -7.10 -3.40 15.93
N ARG A 322 -7.37 -3.33 14.62
CA ARG A 322 -7.53 -4.51 13.77
C ARG A 322 -6.26 -5.35 13.70
N MET A 323 -5.10 -4.72 13.56
CA MET A 323 -3.80 -5.39 13.63
C MET A 323 -3.62 -6.13 14.97
N PHE A 324 -4.03 -5.54 16.09
CA PHE A 324 -3.95 -6.19 17.40
C PHE A 324 -4.91 -7.38 17.54
N GLN A 325 -6.12 -7.30 16.96
CA GLN A 325 -7.07 -8.40 16.93
C GLN A 325 -6.52 -9.58 16.12
N GLN A 326 -6.03 -9.32 14.90
CA GLN A 326 -5.44 -10.34 14.03
C GLN A 326 -4.19 -10.97 14.67
N ALA A 327 -3.33 -10.16 15.31
CA ALA A 327 -2.18 -10.67 16.05
C ALA A 327 -2.60 -11.60 17.20
N ARG A 328 -3.63 -11.22 17.99
CA ARG A 328 -4.15 -12.08 19.06
C ARG A 328 -4.69 -13.40 18.51
N GLU A 329 -5.41 -13.38 17.40
CA GLU A 329 -5.98 -14.58 16.79
C GLU A 329 -4.88 -15.54 16.31
N ALA A 330 -3.86 -15.01 15.62
CA ALA A 330 -2.76 -15.79 15.08
C ALA A 330 -1.77 -16.32 16.13
N LEU A 331 -1.63 -15.66 17.28
CA LEU A 331 -0.71 -16.08 18.35
C LEU A 331 -1.18 -17.37 19.05
N VAL A 332 -0.27 -18.28 19.41
CA VAL A 332 -0.56 -19.41 20.31
C VAL A 332 -0.85 -18.94 21.73
N VAL A 333 -1.43 -19.82 22.55
CA VAL A 333 -1.52 -19.60 24.01
C VAL A 333 -0.11 -19.37 24.58
N GLY A 334 0.09 -18.24 25.28
CA GLY A 334 1.40 -17.85 25.81
C GLY A 334 2.30 -17.10 24.81
N GLY A 335 1.91 -17.02 23.53
CA GLY A 335 2.55 -16.19 22.52
C GLY A 335 2.43 -14.70 22.83
N ALA A 336 3.28 -13.88 22.20
CA ALA A 336 3.36 -12.46 22.51
C ALA A 336 3.42 -11.53 21.30
N LEU A 337 2.65 -10.45 21.37
CA LEU A 337 2.73 -9.30 20.47
C LEU A 337 3.68 -8.26 21.08
N TYR A 338 4.72 -7.87 20.35
CA TYR A 338 5.60 -6.74 20.67
C TYR A 338 5.29 -5.59 19.74
N ILE A 339 5.00 -4.42 20.30
CA ILE A 339 4.71 -3.22 19.52
C ILE A 339 5.51 -2.02 19.98
N VAL A 340 5.76 -1.11 19.04
CA VAL A 340 6.12 0.28 19.33
C VAL A 340 4.95 1.19 18.99
N GLY A 341 4.70 2.20 19.83
CA GLY A 341 3.65 3.19 19.59
C GLY A 341 4.00 4.54 20.19
N ASN A 342 3.46 5.60 19.60
CA ASN A 342 3.53 6.93 20.21
C ASN A 342 2.81 6.93 21.56
N ARG A 343 3.41 7.55 22.59
CA ARG A 343 2.85 7.59 23.96
C ARG A 343 1.40 8.07 24.02
N HIS A 344 1.07 9.10 23.25
CA HIS A 344 -0.25 9.73 23.25
C HIS A 344 -1.37 8.83 22.69
N LEU A 345 -1.06 7.73 21.99
CA LEU A 345 -2.05 6.83 21.40
C LEU A 345 -2.64 5.84 22.42
N GLY A 346 -2.06 5.73 23.62
CA GLY A 346 -2.66 4.94 24.70
C GLY A 346 -2.83 3.46 24.39
N TYR A 347 -1.97 2.85 23.56
CA TYR A 347 -2.11 1.45 23.14
C TYR A 347 -2.16 0.43 24.28
N HIS A 348 -1.59 0.74 25.45
CA HIS A 348 -1.71 -0.09 26.66
C HIS A 348 -3.17 -0.41 27.01
N SER A 349 -4.09 0.57 26.93
CA SER A 349 -5.51 0.38 27.24
C SER A 349 -6.21 -0.48 26.18
N LYS A 350 -5.81 -0.36 24.91
CA LYS A 350 -6.34 -1.17 23.81
C LYS A 350 -5.89 -2.61 23.94
N LEU A 351 -4.59 -2.83 24.15
CA LEU A 351 -4.02 -4.16 24.34
C LEU A 351 -4.61 -4.87 25.57
N ALA A 352 -4.84 -4.16 26.68
CA ALA A 352 -5.42 -4.74 27.88
C ALA A 352 -6.85 -5.28 27.70
N LYS A 353 -7.58 -4.82 26.67
CA LYS A 353 -8.91 -5.37 26.30
C LYS A 353 -8.79 -6.69 25.51
N LEU A 354 -7.65 -6.94 24.89
CA LEU A 354 -7.44 -8.08 23.98
C LEU A 354 -6.56 -9.16 24.60
N PHE A 355 -5.57 -8.80 25.42
CA PHE A 355 -4.53 -9.68 25.92
C PHE A 355 -4.61 -9.82 27.45
N ARG A 356 -4.17 -10.97 27.99
CA ARG A 356 -4.21 -11.27 29.42
C ARG A 356 -3.24 -10.44 30.25
N GLY A 357 -2.12 -10.04 29.64
CA GLY A 357 -1.09 -9.23 30.29
C GLY A 357 -0.43 -8.29 29.30
N VAL A 358 -0.23 -7.04 29.73
CA VAL A 358 0.47 -6.00 28.96
C VAL A 358 1.60 -5.45 29.82
N GLU A 359 2.82 -5.54 29.31
CA GLU A 359 4.05 -5.11 29.97
C GLU A 359 4.68 -3.99 29.14
N GLN A 360 5.15 -2.93 29.81
CA GLN A 360 6.00 -1.93 29.16
C GLN A 360 7.44 -2.41 29.20
N VAL A 361 7.97 -2.81 28.03
CA VAL A 361 9.34 -3.32 27.89
C VAL A 361 10.35 -2.17 28.00
N ALA A 362 10.02 -1.03 27.37
CA ALA A 362 10.85 0.16 27.37
C ALA A 362 10.03 1.39 26.99
N ALA A 363 10.60 2.57 27.18
CA ALA A 363 10.00 3.81 26.70
C ALA A 363 11.06 4.91 26.48
N THR A 364 10.81 5.76 25.50
CA THR A 364 11.54 7.02 25.24
C THR A 364 10.59 8.19 25.50
N PRO A 365 11.00 9.47 25.41
CA PRO A 365 10.06 10.59 25.55
C PRO A 365 8.88 10.55 24.55
N LYS A 366 9.08 9.98 23.36
CA LYS A 366 8.06 9.93 22.29
C LYS A 366 7.35 8.58 22.18
N PHE A 367 8.06 7.48 22.41
CA PHE A 367 7.59 6.13 22.13
C PHE A 367 7.50 5.25 23.37
N VAL A 368 6.59 4.28 23.34
CA VAL A 368 6.52 3.15 24.28
C VAL A 368 6.64 1.85 23.51
N ILE A 369 7.40 0.91 24.07
CA ILE A 369 7.51 -0.46 23.58
C ILE A 369 6.72 -1.33 24.54
N LEU A 370 5.72 -2.03 24.03
CA LEU A 370 4.80 -2.85 24.81
C LEU A 370 4.89 -4.30 24.37
N LYS A 371 4.74 -5.21 25.34
CA LYS A 371 4.59 -6.64 25.13
C LYS A 371 3.23 -7.08 25.66
N ALA A 372 2.41 -7.68 24.81
CA ALA A 372 1.09 -8.20 25.17
C ALA A 372 1.04 -9.73 24.99
N ARG A 373 0.66 -10.47 26.03
CA ARG A 373 0.62 -11.94 26.04
C ARG A 373 -0.80 -12.49 25.87
N LYS A 374 -0.97 -13.48 25.00
CA LYS A 374 -2.28 -14.13 24.74
C LYS A 374 -2.74 -14.99 25.92
#